data_AF-A0A928NTK7-F1
#
_entry.id   AF-A0A928NTK7-F1
#
_cell.length_a   1.000
_cell.length_b   1.000
_cell.length_c   1.000
_cell.angle_alpha   90.00
_cell.angle_beta   90.00
_cell.angle_gamma   90.00
#
_symmetry.space_group_name_H-M   'P 1'
#
loop_
_entity.id
_entity.type
_entity.pdbx_description
1 polymer ?
#
loop_
_entity_poly.entity_id
_entity_poly.type
_entity_poly.pdbx_seq_one_letter_code
_entity_poly.pdbx_strand_id
1 'polypeptide(L)'
;MKKKIATALGVALVIPCALSLAACIDKGPKMDTWDGTVASLSVEEGGVININSAEELAGFAVAVNQGNKFENTTIRLACDLDMANLTWTPIGLGHRSDLANAKVFSGIFDGNGKKIINLSNVGYVPNAAHQSEESDLPAVVVGEGDNAVEIFTYTYHYGLFGMVVDATIKNLEVTVNYNCNQDYLKGDGVGGIVGFSSGALTIDNCVVNGTINGGYDAIGGLVGRAYKSSVSKPIVIENSENNADVTGLYKVSGILGFMSSTDGLNVKINQCVNNGDITSIGAKIDTGKETRFVSMASGITLYGWTKSVNSLAVITNNVNNGDLTICENLAGDVKANQPAYAAIAGQVNVVFDTDVHKYDFAGNTNTGKVFALGEEVAEDDIMKAYAAKVFAPYADGYDVNGNTNIVAE
;
A
#
# COMPACT_ATOMS: atom_id res chain seq x y z
N MET A 1 -52.36 -57.75 64.00
CA MET A 1 -51.26 -58.64 63.54
C MET A 1 -50.07 -57.80 63.12
N LYS A 2 -48.91 -58.09 63.73
CA LYS A 2 -47.52 -57.88 63.30
C LYS A 2 -47.03 -56.47 62.89
N LYS A 3 -46.32 -55.87 63.85
CA LYS A 3 -45.11 -55.02 63.76
C LYS A 3 -44.30 -55.17 62.46
N LYS A 4 -43.79 -54.05 61.94
CA LYS A 4 -42.36 -53.92 61.56
C LYS A 4 -41.84 -52.51 61.89
N ILE A 5 -40.74 -52.51 62.62
CA ILE A 5 -39.82 -51.41 62.95
C ILE A 5 -38.61 -51.61 62.03
N ALA A 6 -38.07 -50.53 61.44
CA ALA A 6 -36.66 -50.36 61.04
C ALA A 6 -36.46 -48.87 60.69
N THR A 7 -35.88 -48.04 61.57
CA THR A 7 -34.45 -47.77 61.85
C THR A 7 -33.77 -46.89 60.78
N ALA A 8 -33.16 -45.82 61.29
CA ALA A 8 -32.59 -44.64 60.62
C ALA A 8 -31.30 -44.88 59.81
N LEU A 9 -31.01 -43.95 58.91
CA LEU A 9 -29.66 -43.42 58.69
C LEU A 9 -29.76 -41.97 58.20
N GLY A 10 -29.17 -41.04 58.95
CA GLY A 10 -29.04 -39.64 58.55
C GLY A 10 -27.82 -39.44 57.66
N VAL A 11 -27.95 -38.57 56.65
CA VAL A 11 -26.84 -37.85 56.04
C VAL A 11 -27.32 -36.42 55.78
N ALA A 12 -26.77 -35.48 56.53
CA ALA A 12 -26.78 -34.07 56.14
C ALA A 12 -25.74 -33.91 55.02
N LEU A 13 -26.12 -33.40 53.86
CA LEU A 13 -25.15 -32.94 52.87
C LEU A 13 -25.69 -31.73 52.09
N VAL A 14 -25.17 -30.58 52.51
CA VAL A 14 -24.66 -29.47 51.69
C VAL A 14 -25.50 -29.06 50.48
N ILE A 15 -26.14 -27.89 50.60
CA ILE A 15 -26.55 -27.04 49.47
C ILE A 15 -25.29 -26.70 48.66
N PRO A 16 -25.15 -27.12 47.40
CA PRO A 16 -24.17 -26.52 46.52
C PRO A 16 -24.78 -25.22 46.01
N CYS A 17 -24.18 -24.13 46.47
CA CYS A 17 -24.14 -22.85 45.77
C CYS A 17 -23.69 -23.11 44.33
N ALA A 18 -24.63 -23.36 43.42
CA ALA A 18 -24.35 -23.43 42.01
C ALA A 18 -24.33 -22.00 41.49
N LEU A 19 -23.09 -21.49 41.44
CA LEU A 19 -22.58 -20.44 40.57
C LEU A 19 -23.60 -19.93 39.55
N SER A 20 -23.81 -18.62 39.59
CA SER A 20 -24.39 -17.84 38.51
C SER A 20 -23.86 -18.34 37.16
N LEU A 21 -24.77 -18.78 36.30
CA LEU A 21 -24.51 -18.93 34.88
C LEU A 21 -24.32 -17.52 34.30
N ALA A 22 -23.13 -16.94 34.52
CA ALA A 22 -22.69 -15.76 33.83
C ALA A 22 -22.36 -16.18 32.39
N ALA A 23 -23.28 -15.84 31.49
CA ALA A 23 -23.10 -15.59 30.06
C ALA A 23 -21.84 -16.22 29.40
N CYS A 24 -22.01 -17.36 28.74
CA CYS A 24 -21.34 -17.55 27.45
C CYS A 24 -22.19 -16.84 26.37
N ILE A 25 -22.27 -15.50 26.45
CA ILE A 25 -22.43 -14.75 25.21
C ILE A 25 -21.04 -14.80 24.61
N ASP A 26 -20.90 -15.65 23.60
CA ASP A 26 -19.81 -15.57 22.64
C ASP A 26 -19.89 -14.17 22.04
N LYS A 27 -19.18 -13.22 22.67
CA LYS A 27 -18.98 -11.90 22.08
C LYS A 27 -18.11 -12.20 20.87
N GLY A 28 -18.72 -12.17 19.68
CA GLY A 28 -17.98 -12.04 18.44
C GLY A 28 -16.87 -11.00 18.60
N PRO A 29 -15.80 -11.05 17.78
CA PRO A 29 -14.58 -10.31 18.03
C PRO A 29 -14.90 -8.89 18.50
N LYS A 30 -14.39 -8.54 19.69
CA LYS A 30 -14.62 -7.23 20.32
C LYS A 30 -14.22 -6.18 19.29
N MET A 31 -15.21 -5.48 18.74
CA MET A 31 -15.00 -4.37 17.83
C MET A 31 -15.21 -3.08 18.62
N ASP A 32 -14.22 -2.21 18.58
CA ASP A 32 -14.20 -0.92 19.26
C ASP A 32 -14.34 0.20 18.22
N THR A 33 -15.31 1.09 18.41
CA THR A 33 -15.66 2.12 17.41
C THR A 33 -15.14 3.47 17.84
N TRP A 34 -14.37 4.10 16.95
CA TRP A 34 -13.76 5.40 17.17
C TRP A 34 -14.80 6.53 17.25
N ASP A 35 -14.68 7.37 18.27
CA ASP A 35 -15.50 8.57 18.45
C ASP A 35 -14.80 9.88 18.00
N GLY A 36 -13.60 9.78 17.44
CA GLY A 36 -12.78 10.92 17.02
C GLY A 36 -11.83 11.44 18.10
N THR A 37 -11.82 10.84 19.30
CA THR A 37 -10.92 11.24 20.40
C THR A 37 -9.60 10.46 20.38
N VAL A 38 -8.71 10.79 21.31
CA VAL A 38 -7.39 10.15 21.45
C VAL A 38 -7.22 9.66 22.88
N ALA A 39 -6.59 8.50 23.04
CA ALA A 39 -6.23 7.93 24.34
C ALA A 39 -4.72 7.74 24.45
N SER A 40 -4.21 7.75 25.67
CA SER A 40 -2.81 7.40 25.94
C SER A 40 -2.55 5.93 25.64
N LEU A 41 -1.35 5.63 25.14
CA LEU A 41 -0.92 4.25 24.91
C LEU A 41 -0.83 3.44 26.20
N SER A 42 -1.06 2.13 26.09
CA SER A 42 -0.78 1.20 27.17
C SER A 42 0.71 1.22 27.54
N VAL A 43 1.02 0.72 28.74
CA VAL A 43 2.41 0.50 29.15
C VAL A 43 3.06 -0.52 28.20
N GLU A 44 4.31 -0.27 27.85
CA GLU A 44 5.13 -1.25 27.12
C GLU A 44 5.53 -2.38 28.05
N GLU A 45 5.18 -3.61 27.69
CA GLU A 45 5.55 -4.81 28.43
C GLU A 45 6.29 -5.77 27.49
N GLY A 46 7.56 -6.05 27.81
CA GLY A 46 8.40 -6.96 27.03
C GLY A 46 8.62 -6.53 25.57
N GLY A 47 8.72 -5.22 25.31
CA GLY A 47 8.87 -4.68 23.94
C GLY A 47 7.56 -4.59 23.16
N VAL A 48 6.41 -4.77 23.82
CA VAL A 48 5.09 -4.75 23.18
C VAL A 48 4.20 -3.68 23.83
N ILE A 49 3.57 -2.85 23.01
CA ILE A 49 2.46 -1.97 23.38
C ILE A 49 1.20 -2.51 22.72
N ASN A 50 0.14 -2.74 23.49
CA ASN A 50 -1.14 -3.22 22.96
C ASN A 50 -2.07 -2.04 22.68
N ILE A 51 -2.78 -2.11 21.55
CA ILE A 51 -3.84 -1.18 21.18
C ILE A 51 -5.18 -1.88 21.47
N ASN A 52 -5.86 -1.42 22.50
CA ASN A 52 -7.08 -2.00 23.08
C ASN A 52 -8.37 -1.27 22.69
N SER A 53 -8.23 -0.12 22.01
CA SER A 53 -9.31 0.72 21.53
C SER A 53 -8.88 1.53 20.30
N ALA A 54 -9.83 2.10 19.57
CA ALA A 54 -9.55 2.91 18.40
C ALA A 54 -8.92 4.28 18.79
N GLU A 55 -9.27 4.80 19.96
CA GLU A 55 -8.65 6.02 20.52
C GLU A 55 -7.18 5.80 20.86
N GLU A 56 -6.78 4.59 21.29
CA GLU A 56 -5.37 4.24 21.50
C GLU A 56 -4.62 4.17 20.16
N LEU A 57 -5.25 3.70 19.08
CA LEU A 57 -4.66 3.76 17.73
C LEU A 57 -4.47 5.21 17.27
N ALA A 58 -5.44 6.08 17.53
CA ALA A 58 -5.33 7.51 17.25
C ALA A 58 -4.23 8.18 18.11
N GLY A 59 -4.10 7.78 19.38
CA GLY A 59 -3.01 8.18 20.27
C GLY A 59 -1.64 7.74 19.78
N PHE A 60 -1.55 6.53 19.22
CA PHE A 60 -0.33 6.04 18.56
C PHE A 60 0.06 6.91 17.38
N ALA A 61 -0.90 7.26 16.51
CA ALA A 61 -0.66 8.19 15.40
C ALA A 61 -0.14 9.54 15.89
N VAL A 62 -0.73 10.10 16.96
CA VAL A 62 -0.25 11.34 17.58
C VAL A 62 1.19 11.20 18.08
N ALA A 63 1.53 10.11 18.78
CA ALA A 63 2.87 9.89 19.31
C ALA A 63 3.94 9.83 18.19
N VAL A 64 3.66 9.10 17.10
CA VAL A 64 4.55 9.05 15.93
C VAL A 64 4.67 10.43 15.28
N ASN A 65 3.55 11.15 15.16
CA ASN A 65 3.51 12.49 14.56
C ASN A 65 4.15 13.57 15.44
N GLN A 66 4.51 13.23 16.68
CA GLN A 66 5.34 14.04 17.59
C GLN A 66 6.81 13.61 17.61
N GLY A 67 7.18 12.58 16.84
CA GLY A 67 8.57 12.14 16.65
C GLY A 67 8.96 10.88 17.42
N ASN A 68 8.03 10.22 18.13
CA ASN A 68 8.32 8.92 18.72
C ASN A 68 8.31 7.83 17.64
N LYS A 69 9.49 7.30 17.30
CA LYS A 69 9.65 6.35 16.19
C LYS A 69 9.29 4.90 16.54
N PHE A 70 9.26 4.55 17.83
CA PHE A 70 9.03 3.17 18.31
C PHE A 70 10.02 2.14 17.71
N GLU A 71 11.28 2.54 17.54
CA GLU A 71 12.35 1.64 17.09
C GLU A 71 12.48 0.44 18.05
N ASN A 72 12.50 -0.77 17.49
CA ASN A 72 12.55 -2.04 18.22
C ASN A 72 11.33 -2.34 19.12
N THR A 73 10.24 -1.58 19.03
CA THR A 73 8.99 -1.84 19.75
C THR A 73 7.96 -2.47 18.81
N THR A 74 7.17 -3.41 19.35
CA THR A 74 5.99 -3.96 18.68
C THR A 74 4.72 -3.25 19.14
N ILE A 75 3.98 -2.66 18.21
CA ILE A 75 2.62 -2.18 18.40
C ILE A 75 1.67 -3.30 17.96
N ARG A 76 0.82 -3.79 18.86
CA ARG A 76 -0.05 -4.95 18.59
C ARG A 76 -1.51 -4.62 18.79
N LEU A 77 -2.38 -5.00 17.85
CA LEU A 77 -3.82 -4.88 18.03
C LEU A 77 -4.34 -5.98 18.97
N ALA A 78 -5.13 -5.59 19.98
CA ALA A 78 -5.78 -6.50 20.92
C ALA A 78 -7.24 -6.83 20.53
N CYS A 79 -7.84 -6.01 19.67
CA CYS A 79 -9.23 -6.11 19.24
C CYS A 79 -9.42 -5.53 17.83
N ASP A 80 -10.58 -5.78 17.22
CA ASP A 80 -10.94 -5.16 15.95
C ASP A 80 -11.34 -3.70 16.18
N LEU A 81 -11.04 -2.82 15.22
CA LEU A 81 -11.24 -1.38 15.33
C LEU A 81 -12.12 -0.90 14.17
N ASP A 82 -13.17 -0.15 14.47
CA ASP A 82 -14.00 0.56 13.50
C ASP A 82 -13.69 2.06 13.58
N MET A 83 -13.10 2.61 12.52
CA MET A 83 -12.70 4.02 12.46
C MET A 83 -13.87 4.95 12.07
N ALA A 84 -15.08 4.39 11.94
CA ALA A 84 -16.35 5.10 11.75
C ALA A 84 -16.38 6.06 10.55
N ASN A 85 -15.51 5.87 9.55
CA ASN A 85 -15.28 6.80 8.43
C ASN A 85 -14.94 8.23 8.87
N LEU A 86 -14.49 8.41 10.11
CA LEU A 86 -13.99 9.68 10.60
C LEU A 86 -12.64 10.00 9.94
N THR A 87 -12.31 11.29 9.88
CA THR A 87 -11.10 11.78 9.23
C THR A 87 -9.85 11.26 9.93
N TRP A 88 -9.18 10.30 9.30
CA TRP A 88 -7.91 9.75 9.74
C TRP A 88 -6.75 10.69 9.42
N THR A 89 -5.88 10.89 10.41
CA THR A 89 -4.56 11.47 10.18
C THR A 89 -3.54 10.33 10.09
N PRO A 90 -2.81 10.17 8.97
CA PRO A 90 -1.86 9.09 8.80
C PRO A 90 -0.80 9.02 9.92
N ILE A 91 -0.39 7.80 10.27
CA ILE A 91 0.73 7.56 11.19
C ILE A 91 2.03 7.85 10.45
N GLY A 92 2.82 8.79 10.97
CA GLY A 92 4.06 9.22 10.34
C GLY A 92 3.80 10.26 9.25
N LEU A 93 3.99 11.52 9.61
CA LEU A 93 3.91 12.69 8.71
C LEU A 93 5.31 13.20 8.35
N GLY A 94 6.26 12.27 8.22
CA GLY A 94 7.65 12.55 7.89
C GLY A 94 7.82 13.08 6.46
N HIS A 95 9.00 13.64 6.22
CA HIS A 95 9.35 14.20 4.92
C HIS A 95 10.47 13.37 4.25
N ARG A 96 10.30 12.97 2.98
CA ARG A 96 11.27 12.11 2.28
C ARG A 96 12.67 12.71 2.16
N SER A 97 12.78 14.04 2.10
CA SER A 97 14.08 14.75 1.98
C SER A 97 14.78 14.99 3.32
N ASP A 98 14.08 14.83 4.46
CA ASP A 98 14.66 14.96 5.80
C ASP A 98 14.35 13.72 6.66
N LEU A 99 14.89 12.57 6.24
CA LEU A 99 14.71 11.31 6.97
C LEU A 99 15.29 11.34 8.40
N ALA A 100 16.27 12.20 8.67
CA ALA A 100 16.92 12.27 9.97
C ALA A 100 15.95 12.77 11.04
N ASN A 101 15.18 13.81 10.72
CA ASN A 101 14.19 14.41 11.62
C ASN A 101 12.74 14.00 11.28
N ALA A 102 12.55 13.11 10.31
CA ALA A 102 11.23 12.68 9.87
C ALA A 102 10.46 12.03 11.03
N LYS A 103 9.20 12.44 11.17
CA LYS A 103 8.19 11.84 12.04
C LYS A 103 7.70 10.55 11.38
N VAL A 104 8.33 9.43 11.70
CA VAL A 104 8.13 8.15 11.03
C VAL A 104 7.95 7.04 12.04
N PHE A 105 7.30 5.96 11.63
CA PHE A 105 7.28 4.72 12.39
C PHE A 105 8.42 3.80 11.95
N SER A 106 9.14 3.22 12.92
CA SER A 106 10.31 2.35 12.72
C SER A 106 10.27 1.09 13.58
N GLY A 107 9.07 0.66 13.96
CA GLY A 107 8.83 -0.54 14.76
C GLY A 107 8.17 -1.67 13.97
N ILE A 108 7.54 -2.58 14.72
CA ILE A 108 6.70 -3.65 14.18
C ILE A 108 5.24 -3.33 14.49
N PHE A 109 4.37 -3.25 13.48
CA PHE A 109 2.93 -3.19 13.66
C PHE A 109 2.34 -4.57 13.39
N ASP A 110 1.91 -5.25 14.45
CA ASP A 110 1.32 -6.60 14.40
C ASP A 110 -0.19 -6.51 14.56
N GLY A 111 -0.92 -6.64 13.47
CA GLY A 111 -2.38 -6.67 13.48
C GLY A 111 -2.93 -7.86 14.25
N ASN A 112 -2.13 -8.91 14.53
CA ASN A 112 -2.53 -10.06 15.35
C ASN A 112 -3.85 -10.71 14.87
N GLY A 113 -4.07 -10.71 13.56
CA GLY A 113 -5.29 -11.22 12.92
C GLY A 113 -6.53 -10.36 13.17
N LYS A 114 -6.36 -9.11 13.61
CA LYS A 114 -7.43 -8.13 13.83
C LYS A 114 -7.65 -7.24 12.62
N LYS A 115 -8.82 -6.59 12.62
CA LYS A 115 -9.27 -5.70 11.55
C LYS A 115 -9.22 -4.24 11.96
N ILE A 116 -8.91 -3.37 11.01
CA ILE A 116 -9.22 -1.94 11.06
C ILE A 116 -10.18 -1.64 9.91
N ILE A 117 -11.42 -1.29 10.21
CA ILE A 117 -12.44 -1.03 9.18
C ILE A 117 -12.82 0.45 9.12
N ASN A 118 -13.44 0.85 8.01
CA ASN A 118 -13.95 2.20 7.79
C ASN A 118 -12.88 3.30 7.96
N LEU A 119 -11.62 2.99 7.62
CA LEU A 119 -10.51 3.94 7.68
C LEU A 119 -10.61 4.91 6.50
N SER A 120 -10.78 6.20 6.78
CA SER A 120 -11.04 7.22 5.75
C SER A 120 -10.10 8.40 5.89
N ASN A 121 -9.57 8.92 4.77
CA ASN A 121 -8.84 10.19 4.74
C ASN A 121 -9.72 11.37 4.32
N VAL A 122 -11.04 11.17 4.15
CA VAL A 122 -11.94 12.24 3.72
C VAL A 122 -11.95 13.36 4.77
N GLY A 123 -11.67 14.58 4.34
CA GLY A 123 -11.52 15.75 5.21
C GLY A 123 -10.10 15.94 5.77
N TYR A 124 -9.17 15.01 5.52
CA TYR A 124 -7.77 15.19 5.89
C TYR A 124 -7.12 16.18 4.94
N VAL A 125 -6.64 17.29 5.50
CA VAL A 125 -5.88 18.29 4.76
C VAL A 125 -4.42 18.20 5.22
N PRO A 126 -3.49 17.78 4.35
CA PRO A 126 -2.09 17.73 4.71
C PRO A 126 -1.53 19.10 5.13
N ASN A 127 -0.79 19.15 6.23
CA ASN A 127 -0.25 20.39 6.80
C ASN A 127 0.84 21.00 5.89
N ALA A 128 0.74 22.30 5.65
CA ALA A 128 1.74 23.06 4.91
C ALA A 128 3.15 23.03 5.52
N ALA A 129 3.28 22.83 6.83
CA ALA A 129 4.57 22.68 7.50
C ALA A 129 5.32 21.38 7.13
N HIS A 130 4.66 20.45 6.45
CA HIS A 130 5.27 19.22 5.91
C HIS A 130 5.44 19.30 4.38
N GLN A 131 5.37 20.50 3.80
CA GLN A 131 5.68 20.75 2.39
C GLN A 131 7.20 20.77 2.20
N SER A 132 7.70 20.02 1.22
CA SER A 132 8.80 20.54 0.41
C SER A 132 8.23 21.15 -0.85
N GLU A 133 8.62 22.38 -1.15
CA GLU A 133 8.78 22.77 -2.55
C GLU A 133 10.01 22.00 -3.07
N GLU A 134 9.80 20.87 -3.73
CA GLU A 134 10.89 20.25 -4.48
C GLU A 134 11.00 20.97 -5.82
N SER A 135 12.08 21.73 -6.00
CA SER A 135 12.40 22.50 -7.21
C SER A 135 12.58 21.64 -8.47
N ASP A 136 12.72 20.33 -8.31
CA ASP A 136 13.10 19.40 -9.38
C ASP A 136 11.91 18.60 -9.93
N LEU A 137 10.75 18.67 -9.27
CA LEU A 137 9.51 18.10 -9.81
C LEU A 137 8.80 19.20 -10.63
N PRO A 138 8.54 18.96 -11.92
CA PRO A 138 7.94 19.97 -12.79
C PRO A 138 6.54 20.35 -12.29
N ALA A 139 6.16 21.62 -12.43
CA ALA A 139 4.77 22.04 -12.25
C ALA A 139 3.88 21.23 -13.22
N VAL A 140 2.86 20.57 -12.70
CA VAL A 140 2.01 19.68 -13.50
C VAL A 140 0.77 20.47 -13.89
N VAL A 141 0.50 20.64 -15.18
CA VAL A 141 -0.71 21.33 -15.64
C VAL A 141 -1.79 20.29 -15.93
N VAL A 142 -2.87 20.27 -15.14
CA VAL A 142 -4.03 19.40 -15.40
C VAL A 142 -5.16 20.20 -16.03
N GLY A 143 -5.64 19.75 -17.19
CA GLY A 143 -6.67 20.42 -18.00
C GLY A 143 -6.14 21.05 -19.30
N GLU A 144 -7.06 21.63 -20.07
CA GLU A 144 -6.80 22.32 -21.34
C GLU A 144 -7.36 23.75 -21.33
N GLY A 145 -6.69 24.65 -22.08
CA GLY A 145 -7.11 26.05 -22.21
C GLY A 145 -7.12 26.81 -20.88
N ASP A 146 -8.06 27.74 -20.74
CA ASP A 146 -8.21 28.59 -19.54
C ASP A 146 -8.60 27.81 -18.26
N ASN A 147 -8.85 26.50 -18.36
CA ASN A 147 -9.14 25.60 -17.23
C ASN A 147 -7.91 24.79 -16.76
N ALA A 148 -6.74 25.05 -17.35
CA ALA A 148 -5.47 24.49 -16.93
C ALA A 148 -5.13 24.88 -15.49
N VAL A 149 -4.94 23.89 -14.61
CA VAL A 149 -4.50 24.09 -13.21
C VAL A 149 -3.03 23.75 -13.09
N GLU A 150 -2.18 24.71 -12.73
CA GLU A 150 -0.80 24.46 -12.30
C GLU A 150 -0.80 23.78 -10.92
N ILE A 151 -0.24 22.58 -10.87
CA ILE A 151 -0.11 21.76 -9.66
C ILE A 151 1.34 21.78 -9.23
N PHE A 152 1.56 22.27 -8.00
CA PHE A 152 2.81 22.08 -7.28
C PHE A 152 2.84 20.67 -6.70
N THR A 153 3.87 19.90 -7.05
CA THR A 153 4.08 18.53 -6.59
C THR A 153 4.58 18.52 -5.15
N TYR A 154 3.65 18.46 -4.22
CA TYR A 154 3.98 18.28 -2.81
C TYR A 154 4.03 16.79 -2.44
N THR A 155 4.99 16.42 -1.60
CA THR A 155 5.30 15.06 -1.11
C THR A 155 4.36 14.63 0.01
N TYR A 156 3.07 14.57 -0.27
CA TYR A 156 2.11 14.05 0.72
C TYR A 156 1.97 12.53 0.59
N HIS A 157 1.83 11.89 1.74
CA HIS A 157 1.72 10.44 1.84
C HIS A 157 0.44 10.05 2.57
N TYR A 158 -0.25 9.03 2.05
CA TYR A 158 -1.54 8.58 2.57
C TYR A 158 -1.53 7.08 2.81
N GLY A 159 -2.25 6.66 3.85
CA GLY A 159 -2.41 5.28 4.28
C GLY A 159 -2.76 5.22 5.75
N LEU A 160 -2.87 4.01 6.30
CA LEU A 160 -2.81 3.81 7.75
C LEU A 160 -1.54 4.49 8.29
N PHE A 161 -0.42 4.20 7.64
CA PHE A 161 0.85 4.89 7.77
C PHE A 161 1.06 5.82 6.58
N GLY A 162 1.31 7.10 6.85
CA GLY A 162 1.82 8.02 5.84
C GLY A 162 3.27 7.65 5.49
N MET A 163 4.12 7.50 6.52
CA MET A 163 5.54 7.24 6.33
C MET A 163 6.14 6.29 7.36
N VAL A 164 6.92 5.32 6.87
CA VAL A 164 7.68 4.36 7.70
C VAL A 164 9.16 4.30 7.30
N VAL A 165 10.02 3.91 8.23
CA VAL A 165 11.45 3.66 7.97
C VAL A 165 11.88 2.40 8.70
N ASP A 166 12.48 1.44 8.00
CA ASP A 166 12.96 0.17 8.59
C ASP A 166 11.87 -0.57 9.40
N ALA A 167 10.65 -0.64 8.86
CA ALA A 167 9.46 -1.10 9.58
C ALA A 167 8.92 -2.44 9.09
N THR A 168 8.18 -3.13 9.96
CA THR A 168 7.41 -4.34 9.62
C THR A 168 5.94 -4.12 9.94
N ILE A 169 5.04 -4.43 9.01
CA ILE A 169 3.59 -4.48 9.23
C ILE A 169 3.09 -5.87 8.85
N LYS A 170 2.34 -6.53 9.73
CA LYS A 170 1.89 -7.91 9.49
C LYS A 170 0.56 -8.26 10.11
N ASN A 171 -0.05 -9.35 9.63
CA ASN A 171 -1.25 -9.98 10.21
C ASN A 171 -2.44 -9.02 10.36
N LEU A 172 -2.69 -8.19 9.35
CA LEU A 172 -3.63 -7.07 9.44
C LEU A 172 -4.60 -7.07 8.25
N GLU A 173 -5.89 -6.94 8.54
CA GLU A 173 -6.91 -6.63 7.54
C GLU A 173 -7.36 -5.16 7.69
N VAL A 174 -7.29 -4.37 6.62
CA VAL A 174 -7.72 -2.97 6.62
C VAL A 174 -8.80 -2.75 5.56
N THR A 175 -9.91 -2.13 5.93
CA THR A 175 -10.91 -1.63 4.96
C THR A 175 -10.80 -0.11 4.85
N VAL A 176 -10.43 0.38 3.66
CA VAL A 176 -10.16 1.79 3.40
C VAL A 176 -11.21 2.43 2.51
N ASN A 177 -11.48 3.71 2.76
CA ASN A 177 -12.23 4.59 1.88
C ASN A 177 -11.41 5.86 1.67
N TYR A 178 -10.46 5.80 0.72
CA TYR A 178 -9.57 6.91 0.46
C TYR A 178 -10.01 7.72 -0.76
N ASN A 179 -10.04 9.05 -0.57
CA ASN A 179 -10.23 10.03 -1.62
C ASN A 179 -9.12 11.10 -1.51
N CYS A 180 -8.08 10.93 -2.30
CA CYS A 180 -6.92 11.81 -2.39
C CYS A 180 -7.04 12.84 -3.54
N ASN A 181 -8.24 13.02 -4.13
CA ASN A 181 -8.50 13.90 -5.28
C ASN A 181 -8.93 15.33 -4.90
N GLN A 182 -8.69 15.79 -3.68
CA GLN A 182 -9.18 17.10 -3.22
C GLN A 182 -8.29 18.25 -3.72
N ASP A 183 -8.85 19.09 -4.62
CA ASP A 183 -8.46 20.44 -5.12
C ASP A 183 -7.02 20.74 -5.58
N TYR A 184 -6.05 19.90 -5.24
CA TYR A 184 -4.65 19.99 -5.65
C TYR A 184 -4.10 18.55 -5.62
N LEU A 185 -3.62 18.04 -6.75
CA LEU A 185 -3.20 16.64 -6.86
C LEU A 185 -1.94 16.37 -6.04
N LYS A 186 -2.18 16.08 -4.77
CA LYS A 186 -1.25 15.98 -3.66
C LYS A 186 -1.18 14.50 -3.28
N GLY A 187 -0.09 13.82 -3.62
CA GLY A 187 0.10 12.41 -3.29
C GLY A 187 1.31 11.82 -4.01
N ASP A 188 2.47 11.85 -3.36
CA ASP A 188 3.71 11.23 -3.87
C ASP A 188 3.73 9.72 -3.61
N GLY A 189 3.06 9.29 -2.53
CA GLY A 189 2.90 7.88 -2.15
C GLY A 189 1.55 7.65 -1.48
N VAL A 190 0.67 6.87 -2.11
CA VAL A 190 -0.63 6.47 -1.55
C VAL A 190 -0.68 4.95 -1.44
N GLY A 191 -0.89 4.42 -0.24
CA GLY A 191 -1.07 2.99 -0.03
C GLY A 191 -2.22 2.73 0.93
N GLY A 192 -2.93 1.61 0.80
CA GLY A 192 -3.94 1.20 1.78
C GLY A 192 -3.35 1.06 3.19
N ILE A 193 -2.11 0.58 3.28
CA ILE A 193 -1.38 0.43 4.54
C ILE A 193 -0.28 1.48 4.66
N VAL A 194 0.61 1.59 3.68
CA VAL A 194 1.79 2.47 3.74
C VAL A 194 1.86 3.40 2.54
N GLY A 195 1.81 4.71 2.76
CA GLY A 195 2.00 5.69 1.70
C GLY A 195 3.43 5.68 1.16
N PHE A 196 4.41 5.85 2.05
CA PHE A 196 5.82 5.89 1.72
C PHE A 196 6.67 5.09 2.71
N SER A 197 7.64 4.33 2.20
CA SER A 197 8.69 3.71 3.00
C SER A 197 10.08 4.12 2.55
N SER A 198 11.02 4.15 3.50
CA SER A 198 12.45 4.24 3.22
C SER A 198 13.23 3.18 4.00
N GLY A 199 14.25 2.60 3.37
CA GLY A 199 15.05 1.54 3.99
C GLY A 199 14.33 0.20 3.92
N ALA A 200 14.44 -0.61 4.97
CA ALA A 200 13.80 -1.91 5.01
C ALA A 200 12.29 -1.76 5.17
N LEU A 201 11.53 -2.61 4.48
CA LEU A 201 10.09 -2.71 4.65
C LEU A 201 9.69 -4.18 4.59
N THR A 202 8.90 -4.63 5.56
CA THR A 202 8.22 -5.92 5.50
C THR A 202 6.71 -5.71 5.59
N ILE A 203 5.96 -6.21 4.61
CA ILE A 203 4.50 -6.38 4.67
C ILE A 203 4.22 -7.89 4.55
N ASP A 204 3.57 -8.49 5.55
CA ASP A 204 3.33 -9.94 5.56
C ASP A 204 1.94 -10.28 6.07
N ASN A 205 1.20 -11.13 5.36
CA ASN A 205 -0.13 -11.57 5.76
C ASN A 205 -1.08 -10.38 6.02
N CYS A 206 -1.13 -9.45 5.05
CA CYS A 206 -1.94 -8.25 5.12
C CYS A 206 -2.99 -8.22 4.01
N VAL A 207 -4.20 -7.76 4.32
CA VAL A 207 -5.31 -7.65 3.36
C VAL A 207 -5.83 -6.23 3.35
N VAL A 208 -5.98 -5.64 2.18
CA VAL A 208 -6.62 -4.32 1.99
C VAL A 208 -7.93 -4.51 1.24
N ASN A 209 -9.03 -3.94 1.75
CA ASN A 209 -10.34 -3.93 1.11
C ASN A 209 -10.82 -2.48 0.90
N GLY A 210 -11.84 -2.29 0.06
CA GLY A 210 -12.52 -1.00 -0.09
C GLY A 210 -12.08 -0.24 -1.34
N THR A 211 -11.82 1.05 -1.23
CA THR A 211 -11.48 1.89 -2.40
C THR A 211 -10.35 2.86 -2.10
N ILE A 212 -9.39 2.93 -3.00
CA ILE A 212 -8.30 3.91 -3.00
C ILE A 212 -8.43 4.76 -4.25
N ASN A 213 -8.99 5.96 -4.11
CA ASN A 213 -9.17 6.88 -5.22
C ASN A 213 -8.28 8.10 -5.06
N GLY A 214 -7.50 8.39 -6.11
CA GLY A 214 -6.65 9.56 -6.22
C GLY A 214 -5.21 9.34 -5.81
N GLY A 215 -4.45 10.43 -5.85
CA GLY A 215 -3.00 10.41 -5.73
C GLY A 215 -2.36 10.69 -7.09
N TYR A 216 -1.20 11.33 -7.05
CA TYR A 216 -0.52 11.81 -8.25
C TYR A 216 0.48 10.79 -8.78
N ASP A 217 1.53 10.51 -8.00
CA ASP A 217 2.74 9.90 -8.55
C ASP A 217 2.78 8.38 -8.39
N ALA A 218 2.81 7.85 -7.15
CA ALA A 218 2.84 6.41 -6.89
C ALA A 218 1.71 5.97 -5.95
N ILE A 219 0.85 5.09 -6.44
CA ILE A 219 -0.33 4.58 -5.76
C ILE A 219 -0.26 3.05 -5.79
N GLY A 220 -0.41 2.42 -4.62
CA GLY A 220 -0.47 0.96 -4.49
C GLY A 220 -1.64 0.53 -3.63
N GLY A 221 -2.20 -0.65 -3.86
CA GLY A 221 -3.23 -1.20 -2.97
C GLY A 221 -2.72 -1.37 -1.54
N LEU A 222 -1.49 -1.86 -1.36
CA LEU A 222 -0.85 -1.99 -0.05
C LEU A 222 0.12 -0.85 0.24
N VAL A 223 1.08 -0.64 -0.65
CA VAL A 223 2.20 0.29 -0.47
C VAL A 223 2.30 1.25 -1.65
N GLY A 224 2.27 2.55 -1.40
CA GLY A 224 2.40 3.55 -2.46
C GLY A 224 3.81 3.59 -3.04
N ARG A 225 4.81 3.89 -2.22
CA ARG A 225 6.20 4.07 -2.65
C ARG A 225 7.19 3.48 -1.67
N ALA A 226 8.27 2.88 -2.19
CA ALA A 226 9.34 2.33 -1.38
C ALA A 226 10.74 2.72 -1.90
N TYR A 227 11.48 3.50 -1.11
CA TYR A 227 12.80 4.04 -1.47
C TYR A 227 13.95 3.50 -0.63
N LYS A 228 15.18 3.64 -1.15
CA LYS A 228 16.43 3.37 -0.42
C LYS A 228 16.52 1.95 0.16
N SER A 229 15.90 0.97 -0.51
CA SER A 229 16.16 -0.43 -0.21
C SER A 229 17.62 -0.76 -0.52
N SER A 230 18.24 -1.64 0.24
CA SER A 230 19.58 -2.14 -0.06
C SER A 230 19.65 -3.64 0.18
N VAL A 231 20.77 -4.27 -0.15
CA VAL A 231 21.00 -5.69 0.19
C VAL A 231 20.78 -5.96 1.69
N SER A 232 21.16 -5.03 2.57
CA SER A 232 20.95 -5.12 4.02
C SER A 232 19.59 -4.59 4.50
N LYS A 233 18.84 -3.93 3.62
CA LYS A 233 17.54 -3.31 3.91
C LYS A 233 16.54 -3.65 2.79
N PRO A 234 16.11 -4.91 2.68
CA PRO A 234 15.25 -5.34 1.60
C PRO A 234 13.82 -4.80 1.77
N ILE A 235 13.11 -4.69 0.65
CA ILE A 235 11.65 -4.59 0.63
C ILE A 235 11.11 -6.02 0.47
N VAL A 236 10.25 -6.45 1.38
CA VAL A 236 9.65 -7.78 1.40
C VAL A 236 8.14 -7.62 1.53
N ILE A 237 7.38 -8.09 0.54
CA ILE A 237 5.92 -8.12 0.59
C ILE A 237 5.48 -9.56 0.31
N GLU A 238 4.88 -10.23 1.28
CA GLU A 238 4.51 -11.64 1.16
C GLU A 238 3.09 -11.92 1.65
N ASN A 239 2.47 -12.96 1.08
CA ASN A 239 1.20 -13.52 1.56
C ASN A 239 0.09 -12.48 1.71
N SER A 240 0.05 -11.46 0.83
CA SER A 240 -0.77 -10.28 1.05
C SER A 240 -1.69 -10.00 -0.13
N GLU A 241 -2.86 -9.43 0.17
CA GLU A 241 -3.95 -9.27 -0.80
C GLU A 241 -4.43 -7.83 -0.90
N ASN A 242 -4.61 -7.35 -2.13
CA ASN A 242 -5.39 -6.16 -2.41
C ASN A 242 -6.74 -6.54 -3.01
N ASN A 243 -7.81 -6.31 -2.27
CA ASN A 243 -9.20 -6.40 -2.73
C ASN A 243 -9.81 -5.03 -3.00
N ALA A 244 -9.04 -3.95 -2.82
CA ALA A 244 -9.53 -2.61 -3.04
C ALA A 244 -9.34 -2.18 -4.50
N ASP A 245 -10.34 -1.49 -5.05
CA ASP A 245 -10.18 -0.81 -6.34
C ASP A 245 -9.23 0.37 -6.17
N VAL A 246 -8.24 0.48 -7.04
CA VAL A 246 -7.18 1.48 -6.97
C VAL A 246 -7.22 2.36 -8.21
N THR A 247 -7.57 3.63 -8.03
CA THR A 247 -7.56 4.64 -9.09
C THR A 247 -6.56 5.74 -8.75
N GLY A 248 -5.68 6.08 -9.68
CA GLY A 248 -4.69 7.16 -9.51
C GLY A 248 -4.29 7.79 -10.85
N LEU A 249 -3.49 8.86 -10.80
CA LEU A 249 -3.17 9.62 -12.02
C LEU A 249 -2.04 9.00 -12.84
N TYR A 250 -0.89 8.73 -12.22
CA TYR A 250 0.31 8.29 -12.94
C TYR A 250 0.60 6.80 -12.72
N LYS A 251 1.35 6.43 -11.67
CA LYS A 251 1.76 5.04 -11.42
C LYS A 251 0.82 4.40 -10.40
N VAL A 252 0.01 3.46 -10.87
CA VAL A 252 -1.01 2.79 -10.07
C VAL A 252 -0.77 1.29 -10.07
N SER A 253 -0.69 0.66 -8.91
CA SER A 253 -0.46 -0.78 -8.78
C SER A 253 -1.40 -1.44 -7.78
N GLY A 254 -1.64 -2.74 -7.93
CA GLY A 254 -2.38 -3.52 -6.92
C GLY A 254 -1.62 -3.76 -5.62
N ILE A 255 -0.30 -3.99 -5.64
CA ILE A 255 0.48 -4.25 -4.41
C ILE A 255 1.41 -3.09 -4.05
N LEU A 256 2.39 -2.79 -4.91
CA LEU A 256 3.41 -1.75 -4.68
C LEU A 256 3.45 -0.74 -5.84
N GLY A 257 3.17 0.53 -5.54
CA GLY A 257 3.03 1.58 -6.57
C GLY A 257 4.33 1.96 -7.28
N PHE A 258 5.45 2.09 -6.57
CA PHE A 258 6.75 2.43 -7.18
C PHE A 258 7.91 2.13 -6.23
N MET A 259 9.07 1.78 -6.78
CA MET A 259 10.25 1.51 -5.98
C MET A 259 11.55 2.06 -6.60
N SER A 260 12.51 2.43 -5.76
CA SER A 260 13.80 2.98 -6.24
C SER A 260 14.90 2.90 -5.20
N SER A 261 16.15 2.67 -5.65
CA SER A 261 17.34 2.73 -4.79
C SER A 261 18.58 3.19 -5.56
N THR A 262 19.48 3.90 -4.88
CA THR A 262 20.83 4.19 -5.38
C THR A 262 21.86 3.14 -4.99
N ASP A 263 21.56 2.29 -4.01
CA ASP A 263 22.54 1.47 -3.27
C ASP A 263 22.36 -0.04 -3.52
N GLY A 264 21.68 -0.41 -4.62
CA GLY A 264 21.34 -1.79 -4.95
C GLY A 264 19.93 -2.13 -4.50
N LEU A 265 18.98 -2.13 -5.43
CA LEU A 265 17.58 -2.46 -5.15
C LEU A 265 17.48 -3.92 -4.71
N ASN A 266 16.92 -4.21 -3.53
CA ASN A 266 16.68 -5.58 -3.08
C ASN A 266 15.21 -5.73 -2.72
N VAL A 267 14.47 -6.48 -3.53
CA VAL A 267 13.03 -6.65 -3.38
C VAL A 267 12.62 -8.11 -3.49
N LYS A 268 11.67 -8.49 -2.63
CA LYS A 268 10.92 -9.73 -2.70
C LYS A 268 9.42 -9.43 -2.66
N ILE A 269 8.66 -9.81 -3.69
CA ILE A 269 7.19 -9.78 -3.66
C ILE A 269 6.69 -11.17 -4.01
N ASN A 270 6.15 -11.91 -3.06
CA ASN A 270 5.84 -13.32 -3.27
C ASN A 270 4.48 -13.69 -2.71
N GLN A 271 3.74 -14.54 -3.43
CA GLN A 271 2.41 -15.03 -3.00
C GLN A 271 1.44 -13.90 -2.65
N CYS A 272 1.47 -12.81 -3.43
CA CYS A 272 0.53 -11.71 -3.30
C CYS A 272 -0.57 -11.80 -4.35
N VAL A 273 -1.77 -11.32 -4.00
CA VAL A 273 -2.94 -11.34 -4.89
C VAL A 273 -3.53 -9.94 -5.03
N ASN A 274 -3.75 -9.49 -6.25
CA ASN A 274 -4.58 -8.33 -6.53
C ASN A 274 -5.92 -8.76 -7.11
N ASN A 275 -7.01 -8.50 -6.40
CA ASN A 275 -8.38 -8.74 -6.84
C ASN A 275 -9.11 -7.46 -7.25
N GLY A 276 -8.68 -6.29 -6.80
CA GLY A 276 -9.32 -5.01 -7.14
C GLY A 276 -8.89 -4.46 -8.50
N ASP A 277 -9.75 -3.68 -9.12
CA ASP A 277 -9.48 -3.07 -10.43
C ASP A 277 -8.46 -1.94 -10.29
N ILE A 278 -7.51 -1.88 -11.22
CA ILE A 278 -6.42 -0.89 -11.21
C ILE A 278 -6.61 0.07 -12.38
N THR A 279 -6.84 1.34 -12.07
CA THR A 279 -7.10 2.38 -13.07
C THR A 279 -6.10 3.52 -12.95
N SER A 280 -5.29 3.70 -13.99
CA SER A 280 -4.51 4.91 -14.19
C SER A 280 -5.26 5.86 -15.13
N ILE A 281 -5.70 7.01 -14.62
CA ILE A 281 -6.49 7.98 -15.40
C ILE A 281 -5.64 8.96 -16.23
N GLY A 282 -4.31 8.91 -16.06
CA GLY A 282 -3.34 9.71 -16.81
C GLY A 282 -3.07 11.08 -16.19
N ALA A 283 -1.83 11.56 -16.35
CA ALA A 283 -1.39 12.89 -15.96
C ALA A 283 -0.70 13.61 -17.12
N LYS A 284 -0.97 14.92 -17.26
CA LYS A 284 -0.24 15.82 -18.16
C LYS A 284 0.86 16.52 -17.38
N ILE A 285 2.11 16.26 -17.75
CA ILE A 285 3.29 16.89 -17.13
C ILE A 285 3.80 17.96 -18.09
N ASP A 286 3.90 19.21 -17.63
CA ASP A 286 4.48 20.31 -18.38
C ASP A 286 5.81 20.74 -17.73
N THR A 287 6.91 20.54 -18.43
CA THR A 287 8.24 20.87 -17.91
C THR A 287 8.69 22.28 -18.32
N GLY A 288 7.85 23.05 -19.02
CA GLY A 288 8.21 24.31 -19.67
C GLY A 288 9.10 24.14 -20.91
N LYS A 289 9.65 22.93 -21.14
CA LYS A 289 10.38 22.54 -22.35
C LYS A 289 9.58 21.55 -23.21
N GLU A 290 8.85 20.66 -22.54
CA GLU A 290 8.08 19.59 -23.14
C GLU A 290 6.82 19.31 -22.33
N THR A 291 5.73 19.00 -23.04
CA THR A 291 4.48 18.48 -22.45
C THR A 291 4.41 16.99 -22.75
N ARG A 292 4.21 16.17 -21.72
CA ARG A 292 4.05 14.71 -21.84
C ARG A 292 2.80 14.23 -21.12
N PHE A 293 2.15 13.22 -21.67
CA PHE A 293 1.10 12.47 -20.99
C PHE A 293 1.67 11.16 -20.47
N VAL A 294 1.36 10.82 -19.24
CA VAL A 294 1.88 9.63 -18.56
C VAL A 294 0.76 8.87 -17.86
N SER A 295 0.71 7.55 -18.02
CA SER A 295 -0.27 6.67 -17.39
C SER A 295 0.32 5.26 -17.29
N MET A 296 0.33 4.67 -16.10
CA MET A 296 0.90 3.34 -15.85
C MET A 296 0.03 2.57 -14.86
N ALA A 297 -0.34 1.34 -15.21
CA ALA A 297 -1.10 0.44 -14.33
C ALA A 297 -0.47 -0.96 -14.26
N SER A 298 -0.39 -1.55 -13.06
CA SER A 298 0.10 -2.92 -12.84
C SER A 298 -0.73 -3.66 -11.80
N GLY A 299 -0.93 -4.96 -11.99
CA GLY A 299 -1.57 -5.80 -10.98
C GLY A 299 -0.73 -5.97 -9.71
N ILE A 300 0.60 -6.04 -9.83
CA ILE A 300 1.49 -6.33 -8.69
C ILE A 300 2.33 -5.11 -8.34
N THR A 301 3.32 -4.76 -9.14
CA THR A 301 4.18 -3.61 -8.87
C THR A 301 4.62 -2.92 -10.16
N LEU A 302 4.90 -1.63 -10.06
CA LEU A 302 5.53 -0.85 -11.12
C LEU A 302 6.99 -0.53 -10.75
N TYR A 303 7.81 -0.52 -11.79
CA TYR A 303 9.08 0.19 -11.94
C TYR A 303 9.97 0.30 -10.69
N GLY A 304 11.07 -0.44 -10.73
CA GLY A 304 12.24 -0.22 -9.89
C GLY A 304 13.34 0.52 -10.66
N TRP A 305 13.85 1.63 -10.11
CA TRP A 305 15.06 2.26 -10.64
C TRP A 305 16.25 2.03 -9.72
N THR A 306 17.39 1.74 -10.33
CA THR A 306 18.68 1.63 -9.63
C THR A 306 19.84 1.75 -10.60
N LYS A 307 20.93 2.35 -10.12
CA LYS A 307 22.21 2.46 -10.82
C LYS A 307 23.21 1.38 -10.40
N SER A 308 22.81 0.47 -9.52
CA SER A 308 23.71 -0.48 -8.86
C SER A 308 23.55 -1.88 -9.43
N VAL A 309 24.66 -2.47 -9.87
CA VAL A 309 24.78 -3.87 -10.35
C VAL A 309 24.46 -4.92 -9.27
N ASN A 310 24.39 -4.53 -7.99
CA ASN A 310 24.09 -5.46 -6.89
C ASN A 310 22.58 -5.60 -6.61
N SER A 311 21.75 -5.24 -7.60
CA SER A 311 20.29 -5.27 -7.44
C SER A 311 19.73 -6.69 -7.64
N LEU A 312 18.76 -7.06 -6.79
CA LEU A 312 18.04 -8.32 -6.78
C LEU A 312 16.54 -8.03 -6.74
N ALA A 313 15.78 -8.59 -7.67
CA ALA A 313 14.32 -8.57 -7.62
C ALA A 313 13.77 -9.99 -7.77
N VAL A 314 13.10 -10.48 -6.73
CA VAL A 314 12.42 -11.77 -6.71
C VAL A 314 10.94 -11.52 -6.55
N ILE A 315 10.20 -11.52 -7.65
CA ILE A 315 8.78 -11.21 -7.61
C ILE A 315 8.03 -12.38 -8.22
N THR A 316 7.58 -13.32 -7.39
CA THR A 316 7.18 -14.65 -7.84
C THR A 316 5.84 -15.10 -7.26
N ASN A 317 5.17 -16.02 -7.96
CA ASN A 317 3.94 -16.65 -7.49
C ASN A 317 2.82 -15.65 -7.12
N ASN A 318 2.75 -14.51 -7.80
CA ASN A 318 1.72 -13.51 -7.57
C ASN A 318 0.57 -13.64 -8.57
N VAL A 319 -0.62 -13.20 -8.19
CA VAL A 319 -1.81 -13.30 -9.04
C VAL A 319 -2.46 -11.93 -9.17
N ASN A 320 -2.72 -11.49 -10.40
CA ASN A 320 -3.63 -10.39 -10.68
C ASN A 320 -4.94 -10.93 -11.24
N ASN A 321 -6.05 -10.65 -10.57
CA ASN A 321 -7.41 -10.95 -11.00
C ASN A 321 -8.21 -9.70 -11.40
N GLY A 322 -7.82 -8.52 -10.90
CA GLY A 322 -8.50 -7.26 -11.22
C GLY A 322 -8.18 -6.76 -12.63
N ASP A 323 -9.13 -6.06 -13.23
CA ASP A 323 -8.97 -5.46 -14.55
C ASP A 323 -8.02 -4.26 -14.47
N LEU A 324 -7.26 -4.06 -15.55
CA LEU A 324 -6.23 -3.03 -15.63
C LEU A 324 -6.61 -2.01 -16.70
N THR A 325 -6.86 -0.78 -16.28
CA THR A 325 -7.26 0.32 -17.17
C THR A 325 -6.17 1.37 -17.24
N ILE A 326 -5.74 1.70 -18.46
CA ILE A 326 -4.73 2.71 -18.74
C ILE A 326 -5.32 3.75 -19.70
N CYS A 327 -5.28 5.00 -19.27
CA CYS A 327 -5.82 6.10 -20.05
C CYS A 327 -4.71 6.71 -20.91
N GLU A 328 -4.75 6.46 -22.23
CA GLU A 328 -3.76 7.02 -23.16
C GLU A 328 -4.14 8.39 -23.75
N ASN A 329 -5.32 8.97 -23.45
CA ASN A 329 -5.67 10.27 -24.04
C ASN A 329 -6.84 10.99 -23.35
N LEU A 330 -6.57 12.21 -22.86
CA LEU A 330 -7.56 13.29 -22.88
C LEU A 330 -7.21 14.13 -24.12
N ALA A 331 -7.80 13.74 -25.25
CA ALA A 331 -7.91 14.46 -26.53
C ALA A 331 -6.82 15.50 -26.90
N GLY A 332 -5.99 15.21 -27.91
CA GLY A 332 -5.83 16.16 -29.03
C GLY A 332 -4.43 16.63 -29.45
N ASP A 333 -3.42 16.73 -28.59
CA ASP A 333 -2.20 17.48 -28.93
C ASP A 333 -0.85 16.82 -28.56
N VAL A 334 -0.77 15.49 -28.51
CA VAL A 334 0.53 14.81 -28.41
C VAL A 334 1.20 14.79 -29.78
N LYS A 335 2.15 15.71 -30.00
CA LYS A 335 3.01 15.70 -31.19
C LYS A 335 3.56 14.27 -31.41
N ALA A 336 3.37 13.75 -32.61
CA ALA A 336 3.58 12.36 -33.05
C ALA A 336 4.98 11.73 -32.81
N ASN A 337 5.91 12.40 -32.11
CA ASN A 337 7.30 12.00 -31.95
C ASN A 337 7.78 11.92 -30.47
N GLN A 338 6.89 11.93 -29.47
CA GLN A 338 7.29 11.78 -28.07
C GLN A 338 6.57 10.57 -27.44
N PRO A 339 7.30 9.57 -26.88
CA PRO A 339 6.67 8.36 -26.36
C PRO A 339 5.85 8.70 -25.11
N ALA A 340 4.52 8.54 -25.18
CA ALA A 340 3.70 8.35 -24.00
C ALA A 340 4.20 7.07 -23.31
N TYR A 341 4.76 7.20 -22.10
CA TYR A 341 5.25 6.04 -21.36
C TYR A 341 4.04 5.30 -20.77
N ALA A 342 3.56 4.29 -21.49
CA ALA A 342 2.48 3.40 -21.07
C ALA A 342 3.07 2.06 -20.65
N ALA A 343 3.16 1.77 -19.35
CA ALA A 343 3.55 0.43 -18.89
C ALA A 343 2.33 -0.32 -18.37
N ILE A 344 2.11 -1.51 -18.93
CA ILE A 344 0.85 -2.24 -18.84
C ILE A 344 1.07 -3.67 -18.33
N ALA A 345 0.12 -4.08 -17.49
CA ALA A 345 -0.41 -5.40 -17.18
C ALA A 345 0.46 -6.54 -16.66
N GLY A 346 -0.06 -7.15 -15.59
CA GLY A 346 0.22 -8.52 -15.20
C GLY A 346 1.56 -8.82 -14.54
N GLN A 347 2.63 -8.13 -14.92
CA GLN A 347 3.97 -8.44 -14.44
C GLN A 347 4.85 -7.20 -14.24
N VAL A 348 5.91 -7.44 -13.48
CA VAL A 348 6.87 -6.47 -12.99
C VAL A 348 7.58 -5.79 -14.16
N ASN A 349 7.35 -4.50 -14.31
CA ASN A 349 8.27 -3.66 -15.08
C ASN A 349 9.41 -3.28 -14.15
N VAL A 350 10.61 -3.80 -14.36
CA VAL A 350 11.80 -3.20 -13.75
C VAL A 350 12.77 -2.81 -14.85
N VAL A 351 13.03 -1.51 -14.96
CA VAL A 351 14.00 -0.97 -15.91
C VAL A 351 15.27 -0.70 -15.12
N PHE A 352 16.33 -1.41 -15.47
CA PHE A 352 17.63 -1.29 -14.81
C PHE A 352 18.66 -0.70 -15.78
N ASP A 353 19.53 0.16 -15.26
CA ASP A 353 20.51 0.92 -16.04
C ASP A 353 21.82 0.12 -16.31
N THR A 354 21.88 -1.18 -15.96
CA THR A 354 23.12 -1.99 -16.09
C THR A 354 22.88 -3.47 -16.44
N ASP A 355 23.88 -4.13 -17.04
CA ASP A 355 23.78 -5.49 -17.61
C ASP A 355 23.98 -6.66 -16.60
N VAL A 356 24.12 -6.40 -15.29
CA VAL A 356 24.52 -7.44 -14.31
C VAL A 356 23.50 -7.51 -13.19
N HIS A 357 22.47 -8.34 -13.33
CA HIS A 357 21.46 -8.45 -12.31
C HIS A 357 20.82 -9.84 -12.20
N LYS A 358 20.23 -10.12 -11.03
CA LYS A 358 19.57 -11.39 -10.70
C LYS A 358 18.07 -11.15 -10.55
N TYR A 359 17.29 -11.70 -11.47
CA TYR A 359 15.82 -11.58 -11.44
C TYR A 359 15.15 -12.93 -11.47
N ASP A 360 14.03 -12.99 -10.77
CA ASP A 360 13.11 -14.11 -10.84
C ASP A 360 11.68 -13.55 -10.84
N PHE A 361 10.96 -13.83 -11.93
CA PHE A 361 9.55 -13.48 -12.07
C PHE A 361 8.65 -14.70 -12.29
N ALA A 362 9.12 -15.89 -11.90
CA ALA A 362 8.39 -17.13 -12.13
C ALA A 362 7.06 -17.19 -11.36
N GLY A 363 6.08 -17.87 -11.96
CA GLY A 363 4.80 -18.19 -11.30
C GLY A 363 3.81 -17.02 -11.18
N ASN A 364 4.11 -15.84 -11.74
CA ASN A 364 3.15 -14.75 -11.77
C ASN A 364 2.07 -14.99 -12.83
N THR A 365 0.81 -14.75 -12.49
CA THR A 365 -0.33 -14.95 -13.37
C THR A 365 -1.19 -13.69 -13.44
N ASN A 366 -1.63 -13.33 -14.64
CA ASN A 366 -2.67 -12.32 -14.88
C ASN A 366 -3.92 -13.01 -15.41
N THR A 367 -5.06 -12.78 -14.77
CA THR A 367 -6.38 -13.25 -15.24
C THR A 367 -7.34 -12.08 -15.52
N GLY A 368 -7.02 -10.88 -15.04
CA GLY A 368 -7.75 -9.65 -15.33
C GLY A 368 -7.54 -9.18 -16.77
N LYS A 369 -8.53 -8.47 -17.30
CA LYS A 369 -8.48 -7.88 -18.63
C LYS A 369 -7.65 -6.61 -18.63
N VAL A 370 -7.23 -6.22 -19.82
CA VAL A 370 -6.44 -5.02 -20.03
C VAL A 370 -7.19 -4.08 -20.96
N PHE A 371 -7.38 -2.85 -20.53
CA PHE A 371 -8.08 -1.80 -21.26
C PHE A 371 -7.15 -0.63 -21.54
N ALA A 372 -7.09 -0.21 -22.80
CA ALA A 372 -6.43 1.00 -23.26
C ALA A 372 -7.38 1.77 -24.18
N LEU A 373 -7.48 3.09 -24.01
CA LEU A 373 -8.42 3.94 -24.76
C LEU A 373 -9.90 3.51 -24.67
N GLY A 374 -10.28 2.80 -23.61
CA GLY A 374 -11.64 2.28 -23.44
C GLY A 374 -11.93 1.01 -24.25
N GLU A 375 -10.92 0.42 -24.90
CA GLU A 375 -11.01 -0.84 -25.63
C GLU A 375 -10.19 -1.92 -24.92
N GLU A 376 -10.70 -3.16 -24.93
CA GLU A 376 -9.95 -4.32 -24.47
C GLU A 376 -8.82 -4.62 -25.46
N VAL A 377 -7.60 -4.78 -24.95
CA VAL A 377 -6.38 -4.96 -25.73
C VAL A 377 -5.66 -6.23 -25.29
N ALA A 378 -5.07 -6.94 -26.26
CA ALA A 378 -4.28 -8.13 -25.95
C ALA A 378 -3.00 -7.74 -25.21
N GLU A 379 -2.72 -8.43 -24.10
CA GLU A 379 -1.55 -8.20 -23.25
C GLU A 379 -0.23 -8.23 -24.05
N ASP A 380 -0.11 -9.18 -24.99
CA ASP A 380 1.07 -9.34 -25.86
C ASP A 380 1.34 -8.16 -26.81
N ASP A 381 0.29 -7.56 -27.37
CA ASP A 381 0.42 -6.50 -28.36
C ASP A 381 0.94 -5.22 -27.71
N ILE A 382 0.53 -5.02 -26.47
CA ILE A 382 0.97 -3.93 -25.62
C ILE A 382 2.43 -4.08 -25.20
N MET A 383 2.81 -5.27 -24.73
CA MET A 383 4.19 -5.54 -24.30
C MET A 383 5.18 -5.34 -25.46
N LYS A 384 4.80 -5.73 -26.69
CA LYS A 384 5.59 -5.48 -27.90
C LYS A 384 5.68 -3.99 -28.25
N ALA A 385 4.57 -3.25 -28.18
CA ALA A 385 4.54 -1.82 -28.47
C ALA A 385 5.36 -1.01 -27.45
N TYR A 386 5.34 -1.39 -26.19
CA TYR A 386 6.15 -0.79 -25.13
C TYR A 386 7.63 -1.13 -25.27
N ALA A 387 7.95 -2.41 -25.49
CA ALA A 387 9.32 -2.87 -25.70
C ALA A 387 10.01 -2.11 -26.85
N ALA A 388 9.30 -1.92 -27.96
CA ALA A 388 9.81 -1.20 -29.11
C ALA A 388 10.05 0.31 -28.86
N LYS A 389 9.32 0.94 -27.94
CA LYS A 389 9.39 2.40 -27.71
C LYS A 389 10.32 2.79 -26.56
N VAL A 390 10.40 1.98 -25.51
CA VAL A 390 11.25 2.26 -24.34
C VAL A 390 12.65 1.72 -24.51
N PHE A 391 12.83 0.59 -25.19
CA PHE A 391 14.14 -0.04 -25.37
C PHE A 391 14.84 0.35 -26.66
N ALA A 392 14.19 1.01 -27.63
CA ALA A 392 14.86 1.49 -28.85
C ALA A 392 16.09 2.39 -28.61
N PRO A 393 16.16 3.24 -27.57
CA PRO A 393 17.38 3.98 -27.22
C PRO A 393 18.45 3.16 -26.49
N TYR A 394 18.11 1.95 -26.01
CA TYR A 394 18.94 1.08 -25.18
C TYR A 394 19.15 -0.32 -25.81
N ALA A 395 18.82 -0.49 -27.09
CA ALA A 395 18.67 -1.78 -27.78
C ALA A 395 19.98 -2.54 -28.06
N ASP A 396 21.14 -1.94 -27.79
CA ASP A 396 22.42 -2.63 -27.88
C ASP A 396 22.68 -3.42 -26.58
N GLY A 397 21.99 -4.55 -26.39
CA GLY A 397 22.38 -5.57 -25.39
C GLY A 397 21.31 -6.10 -24.44
N TYR A 398 20.10 -5.54 -24.40
CA TYR A 398 19.05 -5.99 -23.48
C TYR A 398 18.18 -7.11 -24.09
N ASP A 399 18.18 -8.28 -23.45
CA ASP A 399 17.24 -9.36 -23.76
C ASP A 399 15.87 -9.06 -23.12
N VAL A 400 15.03 -8.33 -23.86
CA VAL A 400 13.63 -8.06 -23.49
C VAL A 400 12.72 -9.28 -23.70
N ASN A 401 13.25 -10.41 -24.20
CA ASN A 401 12.47 -11.62 -24.50
C ASN A 401 12.45 -12.64 -23.36
N GLY A 402 13.16 -12.37 -22.24
CA GLY A 402 13.42 -13.35 -21.19
C GLY A 402 12.22 -13.83 -20.35
N ASN A 403 10.99 -13.36 -20.59
CA ASN A 403 9.83 -13.91 -19.87
C ASN A 403 8.50 -13.89 -20.65
N THR A 404 8.58 -14.15 -21.96
CA THR A 404 7.42 -14.70 -22.69
C THR A 404 7.28 -16.19 -22.40
N ASN A 405 7.10 -16.59 -21.13
CA ASN A 405 6.50 -17.88 -20.82
C ASN A 405 4.97 -17.74 -20.87
N ILE A 406 4.48 -17.42 -22.07
CA ILE A 406 3.16 -17.86 -22.52
C ILE A 406 3.32 -19.36 -22.74
N VAL A 407 3.16 -20.15 -21.69
CA VAL A 407 2.92 -21.58 -21.88
C VAL A 407 1.43 -21.72 -22.17
N ALA A 408 1.07 -21.50 -23.43
CA ALA A 408 -0.12 -22.11 -23.98
C ALA A 408 0.20 -23.60 -24.19
N GLU A 409 -0.20 -24.44 -23.23
CA GLU A 409 -0.83 -25.76 -23.41
C GLU A 409 -1.38 -26.29 -22.07
#